data_AF-A0A9X2NXW4-F1
#
_entry.id   AF-A0A9X2NXW4-F1
#
_cell.length_a   1.000
_cell.length_b   1.000
_cell.length_c   1.000
_cell.angle_alpha   90.00
_cell.angle_beta   90.00
_cell.angle_gamma   90.00
#
_symmetry.space_group_name_H-M   'P 1'
#
loop_
_entity.id
_entity.type
_entity.pdbx_description
1 polymer ?
#
loop_
_entity_poly.entity_id
_entity_poly.type
_entity_poly.pdbx_seq_one_letter_code
_entity_poly.pdbx_strand_id
1 'polypeptide(L)'
;MNQETFQIFLWVMSAVASVVFIALYFVEAGYGMFRTASWGISINNKLAWALMEAPVFVVMFGLWGKSGAGFAMPAYSFFLLFQLHYLQRAFIFPFLMKGKSRMPVAIMAMGIVFNLLNGMMQAGGLFYFAPEGLYADDWAYLLKPHALLGIVLFFAGMVINLHSDYVIRHLRKPGDTKHYLPEKGLYRYVTSANYFGELVEWTGFAILTASSAAWVFVWWTFANLVPRADAIHRRYREEFGDEAVGKRKRIIPFLY
;
A
#
# COMPACT_ATOMS: atom_id res chain seq x y z
N MET A 1 -24.18 -8.42 4.90
CA MET A 1 -23.65 -7.58 6.01
C MET A 1 -24.55 -6.36 6.13
N ASN A 2 -24.89 -5.92 7.35
CA ASN A 2 -25.63 -4.68 7.57
C ASN A 2 -24.68 -3.55 7.99
N GLN A 3 -25.17 -2.31 8.09
CA GLN A 3 -24.36 -1.12 8.40
C GLN A 3 -23.60 -1.27 9.73
N GLU A 4 -24.27 -1.76 10.78
CA GLU A 4 -23.66 -1.94 12.10
C GLU A 4 -22.49 -2.93 12.07
N THR A 5 -22.69 -4.09 11.43
CA THR A 5 -21.64 -5.09 11.26
C THR A 5 -20.46 -4.52 10.48
N PHE A 6 -20.72 -3.69 9.46
CA PHE A 6 -19.66 -3.04 8.70
C PHE A 6 -18.85 -2.04 9.55
N GLN A 7 -19.51 -1.26 10.41
CA GLN A 7 -18.81 -0.36 11.33
C GLN A 7 -17.96 -1.14 12.34
N ILE A 8 -18.49 -2.22 12.92
CA ILE A 8 -17.72 -3.11 13.80
C ILE A 8 -16.50 -3.66 13.06
N PHE A 9 -16.66 -4.08 11.80
CA PHE A 9 -15.56 -4.54 10.98
C PHE A 9 -14.47 -3.47 10.81
N LEU A 10 -14.84 -2.21 10.56
CA LEU A 10 -13.88 -1.09 10.50
C LEU A 10 -13.14 -0.90 11.83
N TRP A 11 -13.85 -0.91 12.96
CA TRP A 11 -13.25 -0.78 14.29
C TRP A 11 -12.25 -1.90 14.59
N VAL A 12 -12.63 -3.15 14.30
CA VAL A 12 -11.74 -4.31 14.46
C VAL A 12 -10.50 -4.16 13.58
N MET A 13 -10.68 -3.77 12.32
CA MET A 13 -9.54 -3.53 11.42
C MET A 13 -8.62 -2.43 11.95
N SER A 14 -9.16 -1.32 12.47
CA SER A 14 -8.35 -0.25 13.06
C SER A 14 -7.60 -0.68 14.33
N ALA A 15 -8.24 -1.48 15.19
CA ALA A 15 -7.63 -2.02 16.39
C ALA A 15 -6.47 -2.97 16.04
N VAL A 16 -6.70 -3.88 15.09
CA VAL A 16 -5.66 -4.81 14.61
C VAL A 16 -4.49 -4.05 13.99
N ALA A 17 -4.74 -3.00 13.19
CA ALA A 17 -3.68 -2.14 12.65
C ALA A 17 -2.81 -1.53 13.76
N SER A 18 -3.41 -1.12 14.87
CA SER A 18 -2.68 -0.57 16.02
C SER A 18 -1.76 -1.62 16.67
N VAL A 19 -2.25 -2.85 16.83
CA VAL A 19 -1.44 -3.97 17.31
C VAL A 19 -0.30 -4.28 16.35
N VAL A 20 -0.58 -4.32 15.04
CA VAL A 20 0.44 -4.56 14.00
C VAL A 20 1.50 -3.46 13.99
N PHE A 21 1.11 -2.19 14.10
CA PHE A 21 2.05 -1.07 14.17
C PHE A 21 3.04 -1.24 15.31
N ILE A 22 2.55 -1.54 16.51
CA ILE A 22 3.39 -1.76 17.70
C ILE A 22 4.27 -2.99 17.47
N ALA A 23 3.68 -4.12 17.04
CA ALA A 23 4.40 -5.37 16.85
C ALA A 23 5.55 -5.24 15.85
N LEU A 24 5.37 -4.49 14.76
CA LEU A 24 6.39 -4.34 13.71
C LEU A 24 7.61 -3.50 14.12
N TYR A 25 7.57 -2.77 15.23
CA TYR A 25 8.77 -2.17 15.82
C TYR A 25 9.64 -3.19 16.58
N PHE A 26 9.05 -4.30 17.03
CA PHE A 26 9.75 -5.35 17.77
C PHE A 26 10.04 -6.60 16.93
N VAL A 27 9.19 -6.86 15.92
CA VAL A 27 9.26 -8.04 15.06
C VAL A 27 9.31 -7.58 13.60
N GLU A 28 10.48 -7.67 13.00
CA GLU A 28 10.64 -7.37 11.58
C GLU A 28 9.94 -8.44 10.72
N ALA A 29 9.09 -8.02 9.79
CA ALA A 29 8.46 -8.93 8.84
C ALA A 29 9.55 -9.60 7.97
N GLY A 30 9.69 -10.92 8.09
CA GLY A 30 10.84 -11.68 7.58
C GLY A 30 10.90 -11.91 6.07
N TYR A 31 10.65 -10.89 5.26
CA TYR A 31 10.78 -10.97 3.80
C TYR A 31 11.57 -9.80 3.21
N GLY A 32 12.16 -10.03 2.03
CA GLY A 32 13.01 -9.03 1.38
C GLY A 32 14.37 -8.96 2.07
N MET A 33 14.77 -7.77 2.54
CA MET A 33 16.06 -7.61 3.20
C MET A 33 16.09 -8.34 4.56
N PHE A 34 14.99 -8.37 5.32
CA PHE A 34 14.92 -8.91 6.70
C PHE A 34 14.68 -10.42 6.79
N ARG A 35 15.03 -11.19 5.75
CA ARG A 35 14.76 -12.63 5.72
C ARG A 35 15.57 -13.38 6.79
N THR A 36 14.88 -14.13 7.64
CA THR A 36 15.46 -15.13 8.56
C THR A 36 14.92 -16.53 8.24
N ALA A 37 15.68 -17.58 8.60
CA ALA A 37 15.28 -18.98 8.35
C ALA A 37 14.08 -19.44 9.20
N SER A 38 13.69 -18.67 10.23
CA SER A 38 12.63 -19.01 11.19
C SER A 38 11.21 -18.95 10.61
N TRP A 39 11.01 -18.39 9.42
CA TRP A 39 9.68 -18.22 8.80
C TRP A 39 9.20 -19.43 7.97
N GLY A 40 9.93 -20.56 8.01
CA GLY A 40 9.51 -21.82 7.38
C GLY A 40 9.70 -21.86 5.87
N ILE A 41 8.81 -22.58 5.16
CA ILE A 41 8.92 -22.83 3.72
C ILE A 41 8.76 -21.51 2.94
N SER A 42 9.62 -21.31 1.93
CA SER A 42 9.59 -20.12 1.08
C SER A 42 9.48 -20.48 -0.39
N ILE A 43 8.73 -19.68 -1.14
CA ILE A 43 8.49 -19.86 -2.58
C ILE A 43 9.07 -18.68 -3.38
N ASN A 44 8.96 -18.73 -4.71
CA ASN A 44 9.43 -17.66 -5.57
C ASN A 44 8.75 -16.33 -5.20
N ASN A 45 9.53 -15.27 -4.98
CA ASN A 45 9.00 -13.98 -4.52
C ASN A 45 8.04 -13.33 -5.53
N LYS A 46 8.26 -13.49 -6.84
CA LYS A 46 7.37 -12.93 -7.87
C LYS A 46 5.99 -13.58 -7.82
N LEU A 47 5.98 -14.92 -7.77
CA LEU A 47 4.75 -15.69 -7.66
C LEU A 47 4.02 -15.39 -6.34
N ALA A 48 4.75 -15.40 -5.22
CA ALA A 48 4.15 -15.11 -3.91
C ALA A 48 3.51 -13.73 -3.87
N TRP A 49 4.19 -12.72 -4.41
CA TRP A 49 3.67 -11.35 -4.46
C TRP A 49 2.40 -11.26 -5.32
N ALA A 50 2.40 -11.85 -6.50
CA ALA A 50 1.22 -11.86 -7.37
C ALA A 50 0.04 -12.58 -6.70
N LEU A 51 0.27 -13.74 -6.09
CA LEU A 51 -0.76 -14.47 -5.34
C LEU A 51 -1.27 -13.72 -4.11
N MET A 52 -0.40 -12.95 -3.46
CA MET A 52 -0.74 -12.14 -2.30
C MET A 52 -1.60 -10.93 -2.68
N GLU A 53 -1.27 -10.24 -3.77
CA GLU A 53 -1.92 -8.98 -4.17
C GLU A 53 -3.11 -9.16 -5.12
N ALA A 54 -3.17 -10.22 -5.92
CA ALA A 54 -4.29 -10.43 -6.84
C ALA A 54 -5.68 -10.56 -6.18
N PRO A 55 -5.84 -11.14 -4.97
CA PRO A 55 -7.16 -11.32 -4.35
C PRO A 55 -7.94 -10.03 -4.15
N VAL A 56 -7.30 -8.93 -3.75
CA VAL A 56 -7.99 -7.64 -3.51
C VAL A 56 -8.56 -7.06 -4.81
N PHE A 57 -7.83 -7.21 -5.93
CA PHE A 57 -8.27 -6.79 -7.25
C PHE A 57 -9.54 -7.55 -7.68
N VAL A 58 -9.54 -8.86 -7.48
CA VAL A 58 -10.67 -9.75 -7.82
C VAL A 58 -11.87 -9.49 -6.91
N VAL A 59 -11.66 -9.32 -5.61
CA VAL A 59 -12.73 -9.02 -4.65
C VAL A 59 -13.37 -7.67 -4.96
N MET A 60 -12.58 -6.62 -5.19
CA MET A 60 -13.10 -5.30 -5.58
C MET A 60 -13.92 -5.39 -6.87
N PHE A 61 -13.42 -6.11 -7.88
CA PHE A 61 -14.14 -6.31 -9.15
C PHE A 61 -15.47 -7.03 -8.95
N GLY A 62 -15.46 -8.15 -8.22
CA GLY A 62 -16.66 -8.96 -7.99
C GLY A 62 -17.72 -8.24 -7.16
N LEU A 63 -17.30 -7.46 -6.15
CA LEU A 63 -18.22 -6.68 -5.31
C LEU A 63 -18.75 -5.45 -6.04
N TRP A 64 -17.92 -4.74 -6.81
CA TRP A 64 -18.43 -3.69 -7.70
C TRP A 64 -19.50 -4.23 -8.67
N GLY A 65 -19.23 -5.34 -9.35
CA GLY A 65 -20.17 -5.94 -10.30
C GLY A 65 -21.49 -6.42 -9.68
N LYS A 66 -21.50 -6.75 -8.38
CA LYS A 66 -22.69 -7.16 -7.63
C LYS A 66 -23.41 -6.00 -6.92
N SER A 67 -22.80 -4.82 -6.86
CA SER A 67 -23.34 -3.70 -6.08
C SER A 67 -24.54 -3.00 -6.74
N GLY A 68 -24.67 -3.13 -8.06
CA GLY A 68 -25.64 -2.35 -8.83
C GLY A 68 -25.21 -0.90 -9.12
N ALA A 69 -24.05 -0.45 -8.60
CA ALA A 69 -23.53 0.89 -8.84
C ALA A 69 -23.21 1.16 -10.32
N GLY A 70 -22.88 0.10 -11.09
CA GLY A 70 -22.59 0.19 -12.51
C GLY A 70 -21.49 1.21 -12.82
N PHE A 71 -21.75 2.07 -13.80
CA PHE A 71 -20.80 3.09 -14.29
C PHE A 71 -21.10 4.50 -13.75
N ALA A 72 -21.93 4.62 -12.70
CA ALA A 72 -22.29 5.91 -12.13
C ALA A 72 -21.09 6.62 -11.51
N MET A 73 -20.98 7.94 -11.72
CA MET A 73 -19.98 8.74 -11.03
C MET A 73 -20.52 9.17 -9.65
N PRO A 74 -19.63 9.48 -8.70
CA PRO A 74 -18.17 9.33 -8.73
C PRO A 74 -17.68 7.88 -8.46
N ALA A 75 -18.57 6.97 -8.05
CA ALA A 75 -18.21 5.62 -7.58
C ALA A 75 -17.39 4.81 -8.60
N TYR A 76 -17.72 4.90 -9.89
CA TYR A 76 -16.96 4.23 -10.94
C TYR A 76 -15.52 4.76 -11.07
N SER A 77 -15.29 6.06 -10.83
CA SER A 77 -13.93 6.61 -10.80
C SER A 77 -13.12 6.06 -9.64
N PHE A 78 -13.73 5.89 -8.46
CA PHE A 78 -13.05 5.29 -7.30
C PHE A 78 -12.65 3.83 -7.58
N PHE A 79 -13.56 3.07 -8.19
CA PHE A 79 -13.28 1.73 -8.68
C PHE A 79 -12.09 1.71 -9.63
N LEU A 80 -12.08 2.57 -10.65
CA LEU A 80 -11.00 2.62 -11.64
C LEU A 80 -9.65 2.97 -11.01
N LEU A 81 -9.59 3.95 -10.12
CA LEU A 81 -8.34 4.32 -9.44
C LEU A 81 -7.81 3.20 -8.55
N PHE A 82 -8.70 2.55 -7.78
CA PHE A 82 -8.33 1.41 -6.95
C PHE A 82 -7.79 0.25 -7.80
N GLN A 83 -8.47 -0.07 -8.91
CA GLN A 83 -8.02 -1.11 -9.83
C GLN A 83 -6.76 -0.74 -10.57
N LEU A 84 -6.53 0.53 -10.89
CA LEU A 84 -5.30 1.00 -11.51
C LEU A 84 -4.09 0.72 -10.62
N HIS A 85 -4.18 1.05 -9.33
CA HIS A 85 -3.13 0.74 -8.35
C HIS A 85 -2.87 -0.77 -8.29
N TYR A 86 -3.91 -1.58 -8.06
CA TYR A 86 -3.74 -3.01 -7.87
C TYR A 86 -3.42 -3.77 -9.16
N LEU A 87 -3.80 -3.25 -10.33
CA LEU A 87 -3.34 -3.77 -11.62
C LEU A 87 -1.82 -3.68 -11.69
N GLN A 88 -1.29 -2.50 -11.37
CA GLN A 88 0.14 -2.29 -11.34
C GLN A 88 0.81 -3.14 -10.27
N ARG A 89 0.27 -3.17 -9.05
CA ARG A 89 0.90 -3.84 -7.90
C ARG A 89 0.86 -5.37 -7.96
N ALA A 90 -0.22 -5.95 -8.46
CA ALA A 90 -0.41 -7.40 -8.50
C ALA A 90 0.11 -8.04 -9.80
N PHE A 91 -0.03 -7.36 -10.94
CA PHE A 91 0.21 -7.99 -12.25
C PHE A 91 1.35 -7.38 -13.05
N ILE A 92 1.88 -6.20 -12.66
CA ILE A 92 3.03 -5.59 -13.35
C ILE A 92 4.27 -5.62 -12.45
N PHE A 93 4.16 -5.08 -11.23
CA PHE A 93 5.26 -4.95 -10.28
C PHE A 93 6.01 -6.27 -10.02
N PRO A 94 5.35 -7.42 -9.77
CA PRO A 94 6.06 -8.65 -9.41
C PRO A 94 6.97 -9.15 -10.54
N PHE A 95 6.55 -8.98 -11.79
CA PHE A 95 7.32 -9.39 -12.96
C PHE A 95 8.55 -8.50 -13.16
N LEU A 96 8.45 -7.23 -12.79
CA LEU A 96 9.55 -6.26 -12.83
C LEU A 96 10.57 -6.41 -11.69
N MET A 97 10.24 -7.16 -10.62
CA MET A 97 11.19 -7.38 -9.52
C MET A 97 12.46 -8.07 -10.01
N LYS A 98 13.62 -7.64 -9.49
CA LYS A 98 14.93 -8.23 -9.77
C LYS A 98 15.47 -8.96 -8.54
N GLY A 99 16.21 -10.05 -8.78
CA GLY A 99 16.84 -10.87 -7.75
C GLY A 99 16.17 -12.22 -7.52
N LYS A 100 16.85 -13.09 -6.75
CA LYS A 100 16.42 -14.46 -6.42
C LYS A 100 15.80 -14.55 -5.01
N SER A 101 15.22 -13.44 -4.52
CA SER A 101 14.57 -13.43 -3.21
C SER A 101 13.42 -14.44 -3.16
N ARG A 102 13.14 -14.97 -1.97
CA ARG A 102 12.02 -15.87 -1.70
C ARG A 102 11.15 -15.26 -0.60
N MET A 103 9.85 -15.47 -0.70
CA MET A 103 8.89 -15.03 0.30
C MET A 103 8.42 -16.24 1.12
N PRO A 104 8.41 -16.16 2.47
CA PRO A 104 7.81 -17.21 3.29
C PRO A 104 6.31 -17.36 3.02
N VAL A 105 5.82 -18.60 3.00
CA VAL A 105 4.41 -18.91 2.75
C VAL A 105 3.49 -18.28 3.80
N ALA A 106 3.93 -18.23 5.07
CA ALA A 106 3.17 -17.59 6.14
C ALA A 106 2.95 -16.09 5.90
N ILE A 107 3.98 -15.37 5.42
CA ILE A 107 3.88 -13.95 5.07
C ILE A 107 2.90 -13.75 3.91
N MET A 108 3.01 -14.58 2.88
CA MET A 108 2.08 -14.55 1.74
C MET A 108 0.64 -14.79 2.20
N ALA A 109 0.39 -15.81 3.04
CA ALA A 109 -0.94 -16.14 3.54
C ALA A 109 -1.54 -15.00 4.37
N MET A 110 -0.76 -14.38 5.26
CA MET A 110 -1.22 -13.20 6.01
C MET A 110 -1.57 -12.04 5.06
N GLY A 111 -0.77 -11.81 4.03
CA GLY A 111 -1.05 -10.80 3.02
C GLY A 111 -2.31 -11.10 2.21
N ILE A 112 -2.57 -12.37 1.85
CA ILE A 112 -3.81 -12.79 1.18
C ILE A 112 -5.02 -12.49 2.08
N VAL A 113 -4.98 -12.87 3.35
CA VAL A 113 -6.06 -12.61 4.30
C VAL A 113 -6.31 -11.10 4.41
N PHE A 114 -5.26 -10.30 4.59
CA PHE A 114 -5.38 -8.85 4.62
C PHE A 114 -5.99 -8.29 3.33
N ASN A 115 -5.53 -8.73 2.15
CA ASN A 115 -6.02 -8.22 0.88
C ASN A 115 -7.48 -8.62 0.57
N LEU A 116 -7.91 -9.81 1.01
CA LEU A 116 -9.32 -10.19 0.97
C LEU A 116 -10.17 -9.27 1.87
N LEU A 117 -9.73 -9.06 3.12
CA LEU A 117 -10.43 -8.19 4.07
C LEU A 117 -10.45 -6.73 3.58
N ASN A 118 -9.33 -6.22 3.07
CA ASN A 118 -9.23 -4.86 2.53
C ASN A 118 -10.13 -4.69 1.31
N GLY A 119 -10.17 -5.66 0.40
CA GLY A 119 -11.05 -5.61 -0.77
C GLY A 119 -12.52 -5.54 -0.37
N MET A 120 -12.94 -6.35 0.62
CA MET A 120 -14.28 -6.28 1.19
C MET A 120 -14.55 -4.96 1.90
N MET A 121 -13.55 -4.44 2.63
CA MET A 121 -13.63 -3.17 3.36
C MET A 121 -13.84 -1.99 2.41
N GLN A 122 -13.01 -1.87 1.38
CA GLN A 122 -13.10 -0.77 0.42
C GLN A 122 -14.35 -0.89 -0.44
N ALA A 123 -14.65 -2.06 -1.01
CA ALA A 123 -15.85 -2.22 -1.82
C ALA A 123 -17.13 -1.99 -0.98
N GLY A 124 -17.15 -2.47 0.27
CA GLY A 124 -18.23 -2.21 1.21
C GLY A 124 -18.43 -0.72 1.45
N GLY A 125 -17.36 0.01 1.78
CA GLY A 125 -17.42 1.44 2.08
C GLY A 125 -17.70 2.34 0.89
N LEU A 126 -17.46 1.86 -0.34
CA LEU A 126 -17.69 2.62 -1.56
C LEU A 126 -19.06 2.33 -2.19
N PHE A 127 -19.52 1.07 -2.17
CA PHE A 127 -20.68 0.67 -2.98
C PHE A 127 -21.89 0.18 -2.19
N TYR A 128 -21.72 -0.22 -0.92
CA TYR A 128 -22.80 -0.86 -0.15
C TYR A 128 -23.21 -0.08 1.09
N PHE A 129 -22.26 0.59 1.74
CA PHE A 129 -22.43 1.22 3.06
C PHE A 129 -22.01 2.69 3.06
N ALA A 130 -21.89 3.29 1.87
CA ALA A 130 -21.68 4.72 1.74
C ALA A 130 -22.89 5.47 2.33
N PRO A 131 -22.68 6.52 3.16
CA PRO A 131 -23.77 7.33 3.68
C PRO A 131 -24.69 7.84 2.56
N GLU A 132 -26.00 7.83 2.83
CA GLU A 132 -26.99 8.31 1.89
C GLU A 132 -26.71 9.77 1.50
N GLY A 133 -26.76 10.08 0.21
CA GLY A 133 -26.48 11.42 -0.31
C GLY A 133 -24.99 11.77 -0.48
N LEU A 134 -24.04 11.01 0.08
CA LEU A 134 -22.61 11.36 0.02
C LEU A 134 -22.09 11.53 -1.42
N TYR A 135 -22.58 10.68 -2.32
CA TYR A 135 -22.18 10.63 -3.73
C TYR A 135 -23.29 11.08 -4.69
N ALA A 136 -24.34 11.76 -4.20
CA ALA A 136 -25.51 12.09 -5.00
C ALA A 136 -25.25 13.13 -6.11
N ASP A 137 -24.15 13.88 -6.02
CA ASP A 137 -23.80 14.95 -6.97
C ASP A 137 -23.21 14.43 -8.30
N ASP A 138 -23.16 13.11 -8.50
CA ASP A 138 -22.66 12.45 -9.71
C ASP A 138 -21.28 13.01 -10.13
N TRP A 139 -21.14 13.54 -11.34
CA TRP A 139 -19.91 14.18 -11.82
C TRP A 139 -19.47 15.40 -11.02
N ALA A 140 -20.41 16.18 -10.49
CA ALA A 140 -20.09 17.40 -9.75
C ALA A 140 -19.37 17.09 -8.43
N TYR A 141 -19.50 15.86 -7.90
CA TYR A 141 -18.71 15.42 -6.75
C TYR A 141 -17.20 15.53 -7.03
N LEU A 142 -16.74 15.14 -8.22
CA LEU A 142 -15.32 15.13 -8.58
C LEU A 142 -14.72 16.55 -8.70
N LEU A 143 -15.57 17.56 -8.82
CA LEU A 143 -15.17 18.97 -8.87
C LEU A 143 -15.09 19.62 -7.49
N LYS A 144 -15.53 18.94 -6.43
CA LYS A 144 -15.40 19.45 -5.06
C LYS A 144 -13.92 19.66 -4.72
N PRO A 145 -13.57 20.71 -3.96
CA PRO A 145 -12.17 21.00 -3.64
C PRO A 145 -11.42 19.83 -2.99
N HIS A 146 -12.06 19.10 -2.09
CA HIS A 146 -11.45 17.91 -1.47
C HIS A 146 -11.25 16.78 -2.50
N ALA A 147 -12.20 16.56 -3.42
CA ALA A 147 -12.08 15.53 -4.45
C ALA A 147 -10.92 15.82 -5.41
N LEU A 148 -10.79 17.07 -5.87
CA LEU A 148 -9.67 17.50 -6.70
C LEU A 148 -8.32 17.33 -5.99
N LEU A 149 -8.24 17.75 -4.73
CA LEU A 149 -7.03 17.53 -3.91
C LEU A 149 -6.71 16.03 -3.79
N GLY A 150 -7.72 15.20 -3.52
CA GLY A 150 -7.58 13.76 -3.40
C GLY A 150 -7.05 13.12 -4.68
N ILE A 151 -7.56 13.52 -5.86
CA ILE A 151 -7.08 13.07 -7.17
C ILE A 151 -5.60 13.46 -7.37
N VAL A 152 -5.24 14.72 -7.11
CA VAL A 152 -3.87 15.19 -7.26
C VAL A 152 -2.92 14.41 -6.35
N LEU A 153 -3.30 14.22 -5.09
CA LEU A 153 -2.51 13.45 -4.13
C LEU A 153 -2.39 11.97 -4.53
N PHE A 154 -3.47 11.36 -5.02
CA PHE A 154 -3.46 9.98 -5.49
C PHE A 154 -2.40 9.78 -6.59
N PHE A 155 -2.47 10.58 -7.66
CA PHE A 155 -1.52 10.45 -8.77
C PHE A 155 -0.10 10.89 -8.38
N ALA A 156 0.06 11.92 -7.54
CA ALA A 156 1.37 12.31 -7.04
C ALA A 156 2.03 11.17 -6.24
N GLY A 157 1.27 10.54 -5.34
CA GLY A 157 1.71 9.38 -4.57
C GLY A 157 2.07 8.19 -5.45
N MET A 158 1.22 7.88 -6.44
CA MET A 158 1.46 6.79 -7.39
C MET A 158 2.73 7.04 -8.22
N VAL A 159 2.94 8.26 -8.73
CA VAL A 159 4.16 8.63 -9.47
C VAL A 159 5.40 8.48 -8.59
N ILE A 160 5.33 8.93 -7.33
CA ILE A 160 6.43 8.76 -6.37
C ILE A 160 6.72 7.27 -6.15
N ASN A 161 5.69 6.46 -5.93
CA ASN A 161 5.83 5.02 -5.69
C ASN A 161 6.49 4.32 -6.88
N LEU A 162 5.94 4.51 -8.09
CA LEU A 162 6.45 3.90 -9.33
C LEU A 162 7.88 4.33 -9.64
N HIS A 163 8.18 5.62 -9.52
CA HIS A 163 9.52 6.16 -9.73
C HIS A 163 10.50 5.57 -8.71
N SER A 164 10.11 5.51 -7.43
CA SER A 164 10.97 5.00 -6.37
C SER A 164 11.25 3.50 -6.53
N ASP A 165 10.26 2.71 -6.93
CA ASP A 165 10.46 1.30 -7.26
C ASP A 165 11.30 1.13 -8.53
N TYR A 166 11.15 2.00 -9.52
CA TYR A 166 12.02 2.03 -10.69
C TYR A 166 13.49 2.27 -10.27
N VAL A 167 13.75 3.25 -9.40
CA VAL A 167 15.10 3.52 -8.88
C VAL A 167 15.68 2.28 -8.20
N ILE A 168 14.97 1.67 -7.25
CA ILE A 168 15.43 0.45 -6.55
C ILE A 168 15.78 -0.66 -7.55
N ARG A 169 14.89 -0.92 -8.52
CA ARG A 169 15.09 -1.98 -9.53
C ARG A 169 16.29 -1.72 -10.46
N HIS A 170 16.78 -0.49 -10.55
CA HIS A 170 17.94 -0.12 -11.37
C HIS A 170 19.21 0.13 -10.56
N LEU A 171 19.19 -0.09 -9.23
CA LEU A 171 20.41 -0.10 -8.43
C LEU A 171 21.31 -1.29 -8.77
N ARG A 172 20.72 -2.40 -9.20
CA ARG A 172 21.44 -3.65 -9.51
C ARG A 172 21.51 -3.90 -11.01
N LYS A 173 22.69 -4.29 -11.49
CA LYS A 173 22.86 -4.89 -12.81
C LYS A 173 22.33 -6.34 -12.79
N PRO A 174 21.89 -6.92 -13.93
CA PRO A 174 21.52 -8.33 -13.98
C PRO A 174 22.66 -9.23 -13.45
N GLY A 175 22.36 -10.11 -12.49
CA GLY A 175 23.35 -10.99 -11.84
C GLY A 175 23.97 -10.44 -10.55
N ASP A 176 23.78 -9.15 -10.24
CA ASP A 176 24.31 -8.51 -9.04
C ASP A 176 23.40 -8.73 -7.81
N THR A 177 24.01 -9.11 -6.69
CA THR A 177 23.34 -9.34 -5.39
C THR A 177 23.71 -8.29 -4.33
N LYS A 178 24.60 -7.34 -4.63
CA LYS A 178 25.03 -6.32 -3.68
C LYS A 178 23.89 -5.38 -3.29
N HIS A 179 24.01 -4.80 -2.11
CA HIS A 179 23.12 -3.75 -1.62
C HIS A 179 23.69 -2.39 -1.99
N TYR A 180 22.78 -1.45 -2.26
CA TYR A 180 23.11 -0.09 -2.63
C TYR A 180 22.15 0.86 -1.93
N LEU A 181 22.66 2.01 -1.52
CA LEU A 181 21.86 3.09 -1.02
C LEU A 181 21.21 3.84 -2.20
N PRO A 182 19.88 3.97 -2.26
CA PRO A 182 19.23 4.74 -3.31
C PRO A 182 19.45 6.25 -3.12
N GLU A 183 19.67 6.99 -4.21
CA GLU A 183 19.98 8.43 -4.15
C GLU A 183 19.19 9.29 -5.15
N LYS A 184 18.39 8.69 -6.02
CA LYS A 184 17.64 9.40 -7.06
C LYS A 184 16.22 9.76 -6.59
N GLY A 185 15.72 10.89 -7.05
CA GLY A 185 14.38 11.38 -6.71
C GLY A 185 14.23 11.67 -5.22
N LEU A 186 13.13 11.23 -4.62
CA LEU A 186 12.86 11.44 -3.19
C LEU A 186 13.78 10.66 -2.25
N TYR A 187 14.56 9.70 -2.74
CA TYR A 187 15.59 9.05 -1.93
C TYR A 187 16.71 9.98 -1.46
N ARG A 188 16.78 11.21 -1.98
CA ARG A 188 17.64 12.28 -1.45
C ARG A 188 17.20 12.76 -0.06
N TYR A 189 15.92 12.58 0.28
CA TYR A 189 15.33 13.08 1.52
C TYR A 189 14.94 11.96 2.47
N VAL A 190 14.57 10.78 1.97
CA VAL A 190 14.10 9.65 2.77
C VAL A 190 14.71 8.32 2.32
N THR A 191 14.82 7.33 3.20
CA THR A 191 15.32 5.99 2.85
C THR A 191 14.26 5.08 2.25
N SER A 192 12.97 5.39 2.43
CA SER A 192 11.84 4.58 1.93
C SER A 192 10.85 5.43 1.12
N ALA A 193 11.33 6.03 0.04
CA ALA A 193 10.54 6.93 -0.81
C ALA A 193 9.32 6.26 -1.46
N ASN A 194 9.41 4.97 -1.80
CA ASN A 194 8.28 4.21 -2.34
C ASN A 194 7.13 4.09 -1.33
N TYR A 195 7.45 3.86 -0.05
CA TYR A 195 6.45 3.79 1.02
C TYR A 195 5.80 5.14 1.29
N PHE A 196 6.56 6.23 1.20
CA PHE A 196 6.00 7.57 1.26
C PHE A 196 4.98 7.81 0.13
N GLY A 197 5.34 7.45 -1.10
CA GLY A 197 4.42 7.55 -2.25
C GLY A 197 3.13 6.77 -2.03
N GLU A 198 3.22 5.54 -1.55
CA GLU A 198 2.06 4.68 -1.26
C GLU A 198 1.16 5.28 -0.16
N LEU A 199 1.75 5.87 0.89
CA LEU A 199 0.99 6.56 1.94
C LEU A 199 0.28 7.81 1.41
N VAL A 200 0.95 8.61 0.57
CA VAL A 200 0.35 9.80 -0.06
C VAL A 200 -0.78 9.40 -1.02
N GLU A 201 -0.59 8.33 -1.78
CA GLU A 201 -1.56 7.80 -2.73
C GLU A 201 -2.87 7.42 -2.03
N TRP A 202 -2.79 6.59 -0.98
CA TRP A 202 -3.96 6.16 -0.22
C TRP A 202 -4.59 7.30 0.58
N THR A 203 -3.79 8.25 1.07
CA THR A 203 -4.33 9.47 1.71
C THR A 203 -5.14 10.28 0.71
N GLY A 204 -4.64 10.44 -0.53
CA GLY A 204 -5.38 11.06 -1.62
C GLY A 204 -6.68 10.32 -1.93
N PHE A 205 -6.65 8.98 -1.98
CA PHE A 205 -7.85 8.16 -2.17
C PHE A 205 -8.89 8.36 -1.05
N ALA A 206 -8.46 8.44 0.21
CA ALA A 206 -9.35 8.67 1.35
C ALA A 206 -9.96 10.08 1.35
N ILE A 207 -9.19 11.10 0.98
CA ILE A 207 -9.70 12.48 0.82
C ILE A 207 -10.68 12.57 -0.36
N LEU A 208 -10.38 11.89 -1.46
CA LEU A 208 -11.24 11.83 -2.65
C LEU A 208 -12.58 11.18 -2.32
N THR A 209 -12.56 10.00 -1.71
CA THR A 209 -13.77 9.21 -1.44
C THR A 209 -14.53 9.68 -0.20
N ALA A 210 -13.87 10.40 0.71
CA ALA A 210 -14.41 10.71 2.04
C ALA A 210 -14.93 9.46 2.79
N SER A 211 -14.45 8.27 2.43
CA SER A 211 -14.90 7.00 2.98
C SER A 211 -14.14 6.67 4.26
N SER A 212 -14.86 6.28 5.32
CA SER A 212 -14.23 5.79 6.55
C SER A 212 -13.37 4.55 6.30
N ALA A 213 -13.82 3.65 5.41
CA ALA A 213 -13.06 2.48 4.99
C ALA A 213 -11.71 2.84 4.37
N ALA A 214 -11.68 3.88 3.52
CA ALA A 214 -10.43 4.36 2.92
C ALA A 214 -9.48 4.93 3.97
N TRP A 215 -9.99 5.68 4.96
CA TRP A 215 -9.19 6.16 6.09
C TRP A 215 -8.64 5.03 6.97
N VAL A 216 -9.42 3.97 7.20
CA VAL A 216 -8.91 2.77 7.89
C VAL A 216 -7.77 2.13 7.10
N PHE A 217 -7.81 2.16 5.77
CA PHE A 217 -6.71 1.63 4.95
C PHE A 217 -5.48 2.55 4.91
N VAL A 218 -5.66 3.87 4.98
CA VAL A 218 -4.54 4.80 5.23
C VAL A 218 -3.85 4.45 6.54
N TRP A 219 -4.64 4.21 7.59
CA TRP A 219 -4.11 3.80 8.90
C TRP A 219 -3.36 2.48 8.81
N TRP A 220 -3.89 1.47 8.12
CA TRP A 220 -3.17 0.20 7.89
C TRP A 220 -1.87 0.37 7.10
N THR A 221 -1.90 1.18 6.04
CA THR A 221 -0.72 1.51 5.25
C THR A 221 0.34 2.17 6.11
N PHE A 222 -0.04 3.16 6.92
CA PHE A 222 0.86 3.79 7.89
C PHE A 222 1.41 2.78 8.92
N ALA A 223 0.51 1.99 9.52
CA ALA A 223 0.81 1.00 10.55
C ALA A 223 1.85 -0.03 10.07
N ASN A 224 1.78 -0.43 8.81
CA ASN A 224 2.69 -1.42 8.24
C ASN A 224 3.98 -0.79 7.69
N LEU A 225 3.87 0.35 6.99
CA LEU A 225 5.01 0.92 6.25
C LEU A 225 5.93 1.77 7.11
N VAL A 226 5.44 2.43 8.16
CA VAL A 226 6.26 3.31 9.00
C VAL A 226 7.27 2.53 9.86
N PRO A 227 6.89 1.48 10.62
CA PRO A 227 7.87 0.68 11.35
C PRO A 227 8.86 0.00 10.40
N ARG A 228 8.38 -0.43 9.22
CA ARG A 228 9.24 -1.01 8.21
C ARG A 228 10.25 -0.03 7.62
N ALA A 229 9.85 1.23 7.41
CA ALA A 229 10.76 2.29 6.98
C ALA A 229 11.82 2.59 8.06
N ASP A 230 11.47 2.52 9.35
CA ASP A 230 12.44 2.62 10.44
C ASP A 230 13.46 1.48 10.39
N ALA A 231 13.01 0.23 10.26
CA ALA A 231 13.91 -0.93 10.14
C ALA A 231 14.85 -0.80 8.92
N ILE A 232 14.33 -0.35 7.76
CA ILE A 232 15.16 -0.13 6.56
C ILE A 232 16.19 0.97 6.81
N HIS A 233 15.78 2.06 7.44
CA HIS A 233 16.66 3.17 7.76
C HIS A 233 17.81 2.75 8.68
N ARG A 234 17.50 2.05 9.77
CA ARG A 234 18.49 1.50 10.71
C ARG A 234 19.47 0.57 10.01
N ARG A 235 18.97 -0.36 9.21
CA ARG A 235 19.82 -1.27 8.44
C ARG A 235 20.74 -0.55 7.47
N TYR A 236 20.26 0.50 6.78
CA TYR A 236 21.12 1.27 5.91
C TYR A 236 22.22 2.02 6.68
N ARG A 237 21.96 2.49 7.90
CA ARG A 237 23.01 3.06 8.76
C ARG A 237 24.03 2.01 9.21
N GLU A 238 23.56 0.82 9.57
CA GLU A 238 24.44 -0.31 9.94
C GLU A 238 25.32 -0.76 8.76
N GLU A 239 24.75 -0.80 7.55
CA GLU A 239 25.42 -1.34 6.36
C GLU A 239 26.32 -0.31 5.64
N PHE A 240 25.91 0.95 5.57
CA PHE A 240 26.62 2.00 4.81
C PHE A 240 27.25 3.10 5.69
N GLY A 241 26.95 3.10 6.99
CA GLY A 241 27.42 4.12 7.93
C GLY A 241 26.56 5.39 7.96
N ASP A 242 26.62 6.08 9.10
CA ASP A 242 25.83 7.29 9.36
C ASP A 242 26.14 8.44 8.41
N GLU A 243 27.40 8.58 7.99
CA GLU A 243 27.83 9.64 7.07
C GLU A 243 27.20 9.45 5.68
N ALA A 244 27.18 8.22 5.17
CA ALA A 244 26.61 7.90 3.86
C ALA A 244 25.08 8.07 3.84
N VAL A 245 24.38 7.66 4.90
CA VAL A 245 22.93 7.86 5.03
C VAL A 245 22.59 9.34 5.24
N GLY A 246 23.41 10.05 6.00
CA GLY A 246 23.34 11.49 6.20
C GLY A 246 22.05 11.94 6.90
N LYS A 247 21.46 13.04 6.40
CA LYS A 247 20.25 13.66 6.96
C LYS A 247 18.94 13.04 6.45
N ARG A 248 19.01 11.96 5.65
CA ARG A 248 17.82 11.28 5.14
C ARG A 248 16.95 10.83 6.30
N LYS A 249 15.64 11.01 6.15
CA LYS A 249 14.61 10.54 7.07
C LYS A 249 14.14 9.13 6.67
N ARG A 250 13.28 8.50 7.45
CA ARG A 250 12.79 7.14 7.20
C ARG A 250 11.79 7.14 6.05
N ILE A 251 10.74 7.95 6.17
CA ILE A 251 9.59 7.93 5.26
C ILE A 251 9.00 9.32 5.02
N ILE A 252 8.88 10.20 6.02
CA ILE A 252 8.34 11.55 5.82
C ILE A 252 9.51 12.54 5.65
N PRO A 253 9.65 13.18 4.47
CA PRO A 253 10.73 14.13 4.21
C PRO A 253 10.81 15.20 5.31
N PHE A 254 12.03 15.46 5.78
CA PHE A 254 12.35 16.45 6.81
C PHE A 254 11.78 16.20 8.22
N LEU A 255 10.85 15.26 8.39
CA LEU A 255 10.19 14.97 9.66
C LEU A 255 10.64 13.63 10.28
N TYR A 256 10.29 12.49 9.66
CA TYR A 256 10.46 11.16 10.24
C TYR A 256 11.11 10.16 9.30
#